data_AF-A0A849QBH7-F1
#
_entry.id   AF-A0A849QBH7-F1
#
_cell.length_a   1.000
_cell.length_b   1.000
_cell.length_c   1.000
_cell.angle_alpha   90.00
_cell.angle_beta   90.00
_cell.angle_gamma   90.00
#
_symmetry.space_group_name_H-M   'P 1'
#
loop_
_entity.id
_entity.type
_entity.pdbx_description
1 polymer ?
#
loop_
_entity_poly.entity_id
_entity_poly.type
_entity_poly.pdbx_seq_one_letter_code
_entity_poly.pdbx_strand_id
1 'polypeptide(L)'
;MERTRCMSRLSRLKKTTVKFLRQVFHKPKAKISRGSIIIVLALTIIFFVALGLRLQPLLNSQPIVRAFDPWLQLKLTSYITENGILAFFAWHDDSAWVPFGRDVAAGVYLGVPFTTAFFYWFLNAIGIRVELIYVAIVLPAFMGALTCMVMFLLGRELHSNSVGLFSALFLAFLPAFMQRTVVGFFDNECIGVFAIVLISYFFIRSTKKGSMHSAVGAGLSLAYLLGSWGAADFMLGLLALYGFFMLASGRYSRRLLTSYLITLSLGIFLGGLIPRNGFDNPTSFSMLAPIGVGALLAGYEVWQRIGVYREATASVLAPHMKPILLGLLAPAVGAAAYFIFAGIEDLTISPFKANP
;
A
#
# COMPACT_ATOMS: atom_id res chain seq x y z
N MET A 1 44.90 55.05 -3.34
CA MET A 1 43.74 54.66 -2.49
C MET A 1 42.99 53.41 -2.99
N GLU A 2 43.20 52.94 -4.23
CA GLU A 2 42.49 51.77 -4.78
C GLU A 2 43.06 50.39 -4.39
N ARG A 3 44.38 50.25 -4.21
CA ARG A 3 44.99 48.96 -3.83
C ARG A 3 44.52 48.43 -2.47
N THR A 4 44.28 49.31 -1.50
CA THR A 4 43.80 48.94 -0.16
C THR A 4 42.33 48.49 -0.15
N ARG A 5 41.48 48.96 -1.07
CA ARG A 5 40.10 48.47 -1.23
C ARG A 5 40.01 47.09 -1.88
N CYS A 6 40.93 46.75 -2.78
CA CYS A 6 40.96 45.43 -3.42
C CYS A 6 41.33 44.31 -2.42
N MET A 7 42.33 44.56 -1.56
CA MET A 7 42.75 43.60 -0.52
C MET A 7 41.68 43.34 0.54
N SER A 8 40.82 44.32 0.86
CA SER A 8 39.74 44.14 1.85
C SER A 8 38.55 43.34 1.30
N ARG A 9 38.28 43.39 -0.02
CA ARG A 9 37.26 42.56 -0.68
C ARG A 9 37.71 41.09 -0.78
N LEU A 10 38.97 40.84 -1.13
CA LEU A 10 39.54 39.50 -1.19
C LEU A 10 39.57 38.79 0.17
N SER A 11 39.88 39.51 1.25
CA SER A 11 39.87 38.95 2.60
C SER A 11 38.46 38.68 3.13
N ARG A 12 37.47 39.50 2.77
CA ARG A 12 36.05 39.22 3.05
C ARG A 12 35.55 38.00 2.28
N LEU A 13 35.83 37.90 0.98
CA LEU A 13 35.45 36.75 0.16
C LEU A 13 36.03 35.45 0.73
N LYS A 14 37.33 35.41 1.03
CA LYS A 14 37.96 34.23 1.67
C LYS A 14 37.29 33.86 3.00
N LYS A 15 36.94 34.84 3.86
CA LYS A 15 36.23 34.55 5.13
C LYS A 15 34.84 33.98 4.90
N THR A 16 34.10 34.48 3.91
CA THR A 16 32.76 33.97 3.57
C THR A 16 32.81 32.57 2.97
N THR A 17 33.77 32.29 2.07
CA THR A 17 33.96 30.96 1.48
C THR A 17 34.41 29.94 2.51
N VAL A 18 35.27 30.31 3.47
CA VAL A 18 35.68 29.43 4.58
C VAL A 18 34.52 29.17 5.54
N LYS A 19 33.64 30.16 5.80
CA LYS A 19 32.42 29.96 6.59
C LYS A 19 31.44 29.00 5.89
N PHE A 20 31.24 29.18 4.59
CA PHE A 20 30.41 28.31 3.76
C PHE A 20 30.96 26.88 3.71
N LEU A 21 32.28 26.71 3.50
CA LEU A 21 32.94 25.40 3.57
C LEU A 21 32.80 24.75 4.95
N ARG A 22 32.86 25.50 6.06
CA ARG A 22 32.59 24.95 7.41
C ARG A 22 31.12 24.58 7.66
N GLN A 23 30.17 25.18 6.93
CA GLN A 23 28.76 24.81 6.97
C GLN A 23 28.46 23.58 6.10
N VAL A 24 29.07 23.49 4.92
CA VAL A 24 28.92 22.34 4.00
C VAL A 24 29.63 21.10 4.55
N PHE A 25 30.79 21.27 5.17
CA PHE A 25 31.56 20.19 5.82
C PHE A 25 31.33 20.12 7.33
N HIS A 26 30.16 20.54 7.82
CA HIS A 26 29.79 20.25 9.20
C HIS A 26 29.65 18.74 9.35
N LYS A 27 30.72 18.07 9.83
CA LYS A 27 30.68 16.65 10.17
C LYS A 27 29.50 16.44 11.13
N PRO A 28 28.43 15.73 10.74
CA PRO A 28 27.37 15.43 11.68
C PRO A 28 27.98 14.55 12.77
N LYS A 29 28.23 15.14 13.95
CA LYS A 29 28.60 14.40 15.16
C LYS A 29 27.33 13.75 15.71
N ALA A 30 26.71 12.88 14.93
CA ALA A 30 25.70 11.98 15.46
C ALA A 30 26.45 11.03 16.40
N LYS A 31 26.32 11.24 17.72
CA LYS A 31 26.81 10.28 18.71
C LYS A 31 25.99 9.00 18.52
N ILE A 32 26.53 8.04 17.77
CA ILE A 32 25.91 6.72 17.62
C ILE A 32 25.89 6.09 19.02
N SER A 33 24.70 5.82 19.54
CA SER A 33 24.57 5.19 20.85
C SER A 33 25.13 3.76 20.79
N ARG A 34 25.75 3.28 21.88
CA ARG A 34 26.24 1.90 21.97
C ARG A 34 25.14 0.89 21.65
N GLY A 35 23.90 1.17 22.08
CA GLY A 35 22.72 0.35 21.75
C GLY A 35 22.40 0.30 20.26
N SER A 36 22.55 1.42 19.54
CA SER A 36 22.38 1.46 18.07
C SER A 36 23.43 0.61 17.35
N ILE A 37 24.68 0.58 17.84
CA ILE A 37 25.75 -0.27 17.28
C ILE A 37 25.39 -1.74 17.45
N ILE A 38 24.92 -2.15 18.64
CA ILE A 38 24.50 -3.52 18.91
C ILE A 38 23.35 -3.95 17.99
N ILE A 39 22.35 -3.08 17.79
CA ILE A 39 21.23 -3.38 16.89
C ILE A 39 21.71 -3.55 15.45
N VAL A 40 22.56 -2.65 14.95
CA VAL A 40 23.11 -2.76 13.57
C VAL A 40 23.92 -4.03 13.41
N LEU A 41 24.77 -4.37 14.39
CA LEU A 41 25.55 -5.60 14.38
C LEU A 41 24.64 -6.84 14.39
N ALA A 42 23.64 -6.88 15.27
CA ALA A 42 22.69 -7.98 15.34
C ALA A 42 21.91 -8.16 14.04
N LEU A 43 21.42 -7.07 13.43
CA LEU A 43 20.74 -7.12 12.14
C LEU A 43 21.64 -7.58 11.00
N THR A 44 22.91 -7.14 11.01
CA THR A 44 23.90 -7.60 10.04
C THR A 44 24.11 -9.11 10.14
N ILE A 45 24.26 -9.63 11.37
CA ILE A 45 24.37 -11.07 11.62
C ILE A 45 23.10 -11.79 11.15
N ILE A 46 21.90 -11.32 11.55
CA ILE A 46 20.63 -11.93 11.14
C ILE A 46 20.50 -11.95 9.61
N PHE A 47 20.86 -10.87 8.92
CA PHE A 47 20.81 -10.80 7.46
C PHE A 47 21.71 -11.87 6.81
N PHE A 48 22.98 -11.93 7.20
CA PHE A 48 23.93 -12.89 6.61
C PHE A 48 23.62 -14.34 7.01
N VAL A 49 23.11 -14.58 8.22
CA VAL A 49 22.63 -15.90 8.63
C VAL A 49 21.40 -16.30 7.81
N ALA A 50 20.41 -15.42 7.67
CA ALA A 50 19.21 -15.67 6.88
C ALA A 50 19.54 -15.96 5.41
N LEU A 51 20.49 -15.21 4.84
CA LEU A 51 21.00 -15.39 3.48
C LEU A 51 21.77 -16.71 3.35
N GLY A 52 22.72 -16.97 4.26
CA GLY A 52 23.53 -18.18 4.25
C GLY A 52 22.70 -19.47 4.33
N LEU A 53 21.68 -19.50 5.20
CA LEU A 53 20.75 -20.62 5.30
C LEU A 53 20.00 -20.87 3.98
N ARG A 54 19.61 -19.82 3.26
CA ARG A 54 18.88 -19.92 1.99
C ARG A 54 19.80 -20.27 0.81
N LEU A 55 21.08 -19.91 0.88
CA LEU A 55 22.09 -20.24 -0.12
C LEU A 55 22.73 -21.62 0.09
N GLN A 56 22.59 -22.22 1.27
CA GLN A 56 23.18 -23.52 1.62
C GLN A 56 22.99 -24.61 0.55
N PRO A 57 21.84 -24.72 -0.15
CA PRO A 57 21.69 -25.73 -1.20
C PRO A 57 22.60 -25.57 -2.42
N LEU A 58 23.22 -24.40 -2.65
CA LEU A 58 24.23 -24.23 -3.71
C LEU A 58 25.53 -24.99 -3.43
N LEU A 59 25.80 -25.36 -2.18
CA LEU A 59 27.03 -26.09 -1.82
C LEU A 59 26.98 -27.55 -2.29
N ASN A 60 25.77 -28.13 -2.33
CA ASN A 60 25.56 -29.57 -2.55
C ASN A 60 24.70 -29.87 -3.78
N SER A 61 24.26 -28.86 -4.52
CA SER A 61 23.37 -29.03 -5.67
C SER A 61 23.73 -28.07 -6.79
N GLN A 62 23.36 -28.45 -8.01
CA GLN A 62 23.57 -27.60 -9.18
C GLN A 62 22.80 -26.27 -9.05
N PRO A 63 23.38 -25.16 -9.54
CA PRO A 63 22.74 -23.86 -9.57
C PRO A 63 21.67 -23.85 -10.67
N ILE A 64 20.50 -24.38 -10.35
CA ILE A 64 19.34 -24.38 -11.23
C ILE A 64 18.15 -23.70 -10.56
N VAL A 65 17.25 -23.21 -11.40
CA VAL A 65 15.90 -22.87 -10.97
C VAL A 65 15.19 -24.16 -10.53
N ARG A 66 14.54 -24.11 -9.37
CA ARG A 66 13.89 -25.25 -8.72
C ARG A 66 12.39 -25.21 -8.95
N ALA A 67 11.73 -26.37 -8.85
CA ALA A 67 10.31 -26.55 -9.15
C ALA A 67 9.96 -26.23 -10.62
N PHE A 68 8.65 -26.21 -10.93
CA PHE A 68 8.15 -26.05 -12.31
C PHE A 68 7.77 -24.60 -12.60
N ASP A 69 7.00 -23.95 -11.72
CA ASP A 69 6.51 -22.58 -11.89
C ASP A 69 7.63 -21.55 -12.15
N PRO A 70 8.79 -21.64 -11.46
CA PRO A 70 9.89 -20.69 -11.67
C PRO A 70 10.51 -20.68 -13.08
N TRP A 71 10.33 -21.73 -13.89
CA TRP A 71 10.79 -21.72 -15.29
C TRP A 71 10.04 -20.72 -16.14
N LEU A 72 8.74 -20.53 -15.87
CA LEU A 72 7.98 -19.50 -16.55
C LEU A 72 8.54 -18.12 -16.20
N GLN A 73 8.78 -17.87 -14.90
CA GLN A 73 9.34 -16.59 -14.44
C GLN A 73 10.68 -16.29 -15.11
N LEU A 74 11.55 -17.30 -15.27
CA LEU A 74 12.82 -17.15 -15.97
C LEU A 74 12.63 -16.81 -17.45
N LYS A 75 11.71 -17.49 -18.15
CA LYS A 75 11.36 -17.19 -19.55
C LYS A 75 10.89 -15.73 -19.70
N LEU A 76 9.98 -15.29 -18.82
CA LEU A 76 9.48 -13.92 -18.80
C LEU A 76 10.62 -12.91 -18.59
N THR A 77 11.50 -13.20 -17.62
CA THR A 77 12.63 -12.32 -17.30
C THR A 77 13.61 -12.22 -18.47
N SER A 78 13.94 -13.35 -19.10
CA SER A 78 14.86 -13.42 -20.24
C SER A 78 14.32 -12.60 -21.41
N TYR A 79 13.02 -12.75 -21.70
CA TYR A 79 12.36 -11.95 -22.73
C TYR A 79 12.46 -10.44 -22.46
N ILE A 80 12.20 -10.00 -21.22
CA ILE A 80 12.29 -8.58 -20.83
C ILE A 80 13.72 -8.05 -21.04
N THR A 81 14.73 -8.83 -20.65
CA THR A 81 16.12 -8.39 -20.75
C THR A 81 16.66 -8.37 -22.18
N GLU A 82 16.15 -9.24 -23.05
CA GLU A 82 16.60 -9.36 -24.45
C GLU A 82 15.85 -8.41 -25.39
N ASN A 83 14.54 -8.25 -25.21
CA ASN A 83 13.67 -7.50 -26.13
C ASN A 83 13.26 -6.12 -25.58
N GLY A 84 13.48 -5.88 -24.29
CA GLY A 84 13.12 -4.64 -23.61
C GLY A 84 11.72 -4.63 -23.01
N ILE A 85 11.48 -3.65 -22.13
CA ILE A 85 10.25 -3.54 -21.33
C ILE A 85 9.00 -3.35 -22.21
N LEU A 86 9.09 -2.52 -23.26
CA LEU A 86 7.92 -2.20 -24.10
C LEU A 86 7.48 -3.41 -24.94
N ALA A 87 8.44 -4.20 -25.44
CA ALA A 87 8.14 -5.40 -26.21
C ALA A 87 7.36 -6.43 -25.37
N PHE A 88 7.66 -6.53 -24.07
CA PHE A 88 6.95 -7.43 -23.15
C PHE A 88 5.43 -7.19 -23.13
N PHE A 89 5.00 -5.92 -23.18
CA PHE A 89 3.56 -5.58 -23.13
C PHE A 89 2.80 -5.92 -24.42
N ALA A 90 3.50 -6.10 -25.54
CA ALA A 90 2.94 -6.52 -26.82
C ALA A 90 3.23 -8.00 -27.14
N TRP A 91 3.76 -8.75 -26.19
CA TRP A 91 4.25 -10.10 -26.45
C TRP A 91 3.12 -11.14 -26.49
N HIS A 92 2.94 -11.74 -27.67
CA HIS A 92 2.18 -12.96 -27.90
C HIS A 92 3.13 -14.17 -27.97
N ASP A 93 2.90 -15.19 -27.15
CA ASP A 93 3.75 -16.37 -27.04
C ASP A 93 3.13 -17.58 -27.76
N ASP A 94 3.51 -17.77 -29.03
CA ASP A 94 3.06 -18.88 -29.88
C ASP A 94 3.57 -20.25 -29.44
N SER A 95 4.62 -20.28 -28.60
CA SER A 95 5.20 -21.55 -28.12
C SER A 95 4.42 -22.18 -26.97
N ALA A 96 3.48 -21.44 -26.37
CA ALA A 96 2.60 -21.93 -25.32
C ALA A 96 1.17 -22.12 -25.87
N TRP A 97 0.42 -23.10 -25.35
CA TRP A 97 -0.99 -23.32 -25.70
C TRP A 97 -1.25 -23.50 -27.22
N VAL A 98 -0.36 -24.23 -27.91
CA VAL A 98 -0.50 -24.52 -29.35
C VAL A 98 -1.86 -25.16 -29.64
N PRO A 99 -2.63 -24.70 -30.66
CA PRO A 99 -2.28 -23.72 -31.70
C PRO A 99 -2.67 -22.26 -31.40
N PHE A 100 -3.14 -21.94 -30.20
CA PHE A 100 -3.77 -20.64 -29.89
C PHE A 100 -2.79 -19.56 -29.43
N GLY A 101 -1.64 -19.95 -28.86
CA GLY A 101 -0.74 -18.99 -28.24
C GLY A 101 -1.29 -18.43 -26.91
N ARG A 102 -0.61 -17.44 -26.35
CA ARG A 102 -1.16 -16.61 -25.27
C ARG A 102 -0.62 -15.19 -25.28
N ASP A 103 -1.46 -14.24 -24.91
CA ASP A 103 -1.04 -12.87 -24.60
C ASP A 103 -0.39 -12.84 -23.21
N VAL A 104 0.92 -12.59 -23.16
CA VAL A 104 1.69 -12.78 -21.93
C VAL A 104 1.36 -11.71 -20.90
N ALA A 105 1.30 -10.43 -21.31
CA ALA A 105 1.10 -9.31 -20.39
C ALA A 105 -0.25 -9.35 -19.65
N ALA A 106 -1.30 -9.86 -20.30
CA ALA A 106 -2.62 -10.07 -19.69
C ALA A 106 -2.66 -11.29 -18.76
N GLY A 107 -1.76 -12.27 -18.98
CA GLY A 107 -1.80 -13.56 -18.31
C GLY A 107 -0.94 -13.70 -17.06
N VAL A 108 -0.02 -12.79 -16.75
CA VAL A 108 1.01 -13.00 -15.70
C VAL A 108 1.20 -11.84 -14.74
N TYR A 109 1.68 -12.14 -13.53
CA TYR A 109 2.18 -11.13 -12.62
C TYR A 109 3.54 -10.61 -13.11
N LEU A 110 3.76 -9.31 -12.98
CA LEU A 110 4.98 -8.64 -13.46
C LEU A 110 6.07 -8.56 -12.39
N GLY A 111 5.71 -8.74 -11.12
CA GLY A 111 6.59 -8.48 -9.98
C GLY A 111 7.93 -9.21 -10.06
N VAL A 112 7.92 -10.54 -10.13
CA VAL A 112 9.15 -11.35 -10.12
C VAL A 112 10.01 -11.06 -11.35
N PRO A 113 9.49 -11.08 -12.59
CA PRO A 113 10.32 -10.83 -13.77
C PRO A 113 10.94 -9.44 -13.79
N PHE A 114 10.16 -8.40 -13.47
CA PHE A 114 10.65 -7.02 -13.49
C PHE A 114 11.63 -6.73 -12.34
N THR A 115 11.38 -7.28 -11.14
CA THR A 115 12.31 -7.15 -10.01
C THR A 115 13.66 -7.77 -10.36
N THR A 116 13.64 -8.93 -11.02
CA THR A 116 14.86 -9.64 -11.42
C THR A 116 15.61 -8.90 -12.53
N ALA A 117 14.90 -8.44 -13.56
CA ALA A 117 15.48 -7.63 -14.63
C ALA A 117 16.13 -6.36 -14.07
N PHE A 118 15.48 -5.69 -13.10
CA PHE A 118 16.05 -4.56 -12.40
C PHE A 118 17.38 -4.90 -11.71
N PHE A 119 17.44 -5.98 -10.93
CA PHE A 119 18.70 -6.40 -10.28
C PHE A 119 19.77 -6.79 -11.30
N TYR A 120 19.40 -7.47 -12.38
CA TYR A 120 20.31 -7.84 -13.46
C TYR A 120 20.93 -6.61 -14.12
N TRP A 121 20.12 -5.63 -14.53
CA TRP A 121 20.62 -4.38 -15.11
C TRP A 121 21.43 -3.57 -14.12
N PHE A 122 20.98 -3.48 -12.86
CA PHE A 122 21.70 -2.77 -11.82
C PHE A 122 23.10 -3.35 -11.58
N LEU A 123 23.22 -4.67 -11.42
CA LEU A 123 24.49 -5.35 -11.20
C LEU A 123 25.45 -5.15 -12.38
N ASN A 124 24.96 -5.28 -13.61
CA ASN A 124 25.76 -5.05 -14.81
C ASN A 124 26.18 -3.56 -14.94
N ALA A 125 25.30 -2.62 -14.58
CA ALA A 125 25.59 -1.18 -14.62
C ALA A 125 26.69 -0.76 -13.63
N ILE A 126 26.79 -1.42 -12.47
CA ILE A 126 27.86 -1.18 -11.48
C ILE A 126 29.13 -2.00 -11.75
N GLY A 127 29.20 -2.69 -12.89
CA GLY A 127 30.39 -3.43 -13.34
C GLY A 127 30.47 -4.89 -12.88
N ILE A 128 29.44 -5.42 -12.21
CA ILE A 128 29.37 -6.83 -11.81
C ILE A 128 28.74 -7.61 -12.97
N ARG A 129 29.60 -8.21 -13.81
CA ARG A 129 29.16 -9.03 -14.95
C ARG A 129 28.64 -10.38 -14.47
N VAL A 130 27.32 -10.53 -14.47
CA VAL A 130 26.64 -11.76 -14.06
C VAL A 130 25.63 -12.17 -15.12
N GLU A 131 25.46 -13.47 -15.32
CA GLU A 131 24.41 -13.99 -16.17
C GLU A 131 23.05 -13.89 -15.47
N LEU A 132 21.99 -13.75 -16.26
CA LEU A 132 20.63 -13.57 -15.76
C LEU A 132 20.17 -14.72 -14.85
N ILE A 133 20.54 -15.95 -15.21
CA ILE A 133 20.17 -17.15 -14.47
C ILE A 133 20.66 -17.12 -13.02
N TYR A 134 21.87 -16.61 -12.77
CA TYR A 134 22.41 -16.49 -11.42
C TYR A 134 21.67 -15.42 -10.60
N VAL A 135 21.27 -14.32 -11.23
CA VAL A 135 20.44 -13.30 -10.57
C VAL A 135 19.09 -13.90 -10.18
N ALA A 136 18.44 -14.62 -11.10
CA ALA A 136 17.15 -15.28 -10.85
C ALA A 136 17.24 -16.32 -9.73
N ILE A 137 18.30 -17.14 -9.71
CA ILE A 137 18.50 -18.19 -8.69
C ILE A 137 18.74 -17.58 -7.30
N VAL A 138 19.50 -16.48 -7.20
CA VAL A 138 19.87 -15.86 -5.92
C VAL A 138 18.80 -14.91 -5.38
N LEU A 139 17.95 -14.33 -6.25
CA LEU A 139 16.93 -13.35 -5.86
C LEU A 139 16.05 -13.83 -4.69
N PRO A 140 15.50 -15.06 -4.66
CA PRO A 140 14.65 -15.51 -3.57
C PRO A 140 15.37 -15.50 -2.21
N ALA A 141 16.64 -15.92 -2.20
CA ALA A 141 17.46 -15.95 -0.99
C ALA A 141 17.73 -14.53 -0.48
N PHE A 142 18.06 -13.61 -1.38
CA PHE A 142 18.27 -12.20 -1.06
C PHE A 142 17.00 -11.53 -0.53
N MET A 143 15.86 -11.72 -1.22
CA MET A 143 14.58 -11.16 -0.80
C MET A 143 14.07 -11.77 0.52
N GLY A 144 14.32 -13.05 0.76
CA GLY A 144 14.05 -13.70 2.05
C GLY A 144 14.86 -13.07 3.20
N ALA A 145 16.15 -12.83 3.00
CA ALA A 145 16.99 -12.15 3.99
C ALA A 145 16.56 -10.69 4.21
N LEU A 146 16.20 -9.99 3.13
CA LEU A 146 15.70 -8.61 3.20
C LEU A 146 14.35 -8.53 3.95
N THR A 147 13.47 -9.51 3.77
CA THR A 147 12.21 -9.60 4.51
C THR A 147 12.44 -9.68 6.02
N CYS A 148 13.49 -10.37 6.47
CA CYS A 148 13.85 -10.42 7.90
C CYS A 148 14.20 -9.02 8.43
N MET A 149 14.83 -8.16 7.63
CA MET A 149 15.13 -6.77 8.00
C MET A 149 13.86 -5.93 8.12
N VAL A 150 12.92 -6.10 7.19
CA VAL A 150 11.62 -5.40 7.26
C VAL A 150 10.79 -5.91 8.45
N MET A 151 10.88 -7.20 8.77
CA MET A 151 10.23 -7.78 9.95
C MET A 151 10.74 -7.16 11.25
N PHE A 152 12.05 -6.85 11.34
CA PHE A 152 12.57 -6.04 12.45
C PHE A 152 11.90 -4.68 12.54
N LEU A 153 11.73 -3.98 11.41
CA LEU A 153 11.09 -2.67 11.38
C LEU A 153 9.64 -2.75 11.87
N LEU A 154 8.90 -3.78 11.45
CA LEU A 154 7.54 -4.05 11.88
C LEU A 154 7.46 -4.33 13.39
N GLY A 155 8.24 -5.28 13.91
CA GLY A 155 8.25 -5.61 15.34
C GLY A 155 8.67 -4.43 16.22
N ARG A 156 9.63 -3.62 15.75
CA ARG A 156 10.03 -2.38 16.43
C ARG A 156 8.92 -1.34 16.45
N GLU A 157 8.18 -1.19 15.35
CA GLU A 157 7.08 -0.22 15.28
C GLU A 157 5.90 -0.64 16.16
N LEU A 158 5.68 -1.94 16.33
CA LEU A 158 4.64 -2.45 17.24
C LEU A 158 4.96 -2.18 18.70
N HIS A 159 6.19 -2.48 19.15
CA HIS A 159 6.52 -2.42 20.57
C HIS A 159 7.93 -1.88 20.86
N SER A 160 9.00 -2.64 20.59
CA SER A 160 10.37 -2.27 20.98
C SER A 160 11.44 -2.87 20.07
N ASN A 161 12.67 -2.36 20.16
CA ASN A 161 13.82 -2.91 19.41
C ASN A 161 14.04 -4.40 19.67
N SER A 162 13.83 -4.86 20.91
CA SER A 162 13.95 -6.27 21.27
C SER A 162 12.92 -7.13 20.54
N VAL A 163 11.65 -6.70 20.51
CA VAL A 163 10.60 -7.39 19.76
C VAL A 163 10.95 -7.46 18.28
N GLY A 164 11.41 -6.35 17.70
CA GLY A 164 11.90 -6.34 16.32
C GLY A 164 13.03 -7.35 16.06
N LEU A 165 14.04 -7.41 16.94
CA LEU A 165 15.17 -8.33 16.77
C LEU A 165 14.73 -9.79 16.86
N PHE A 166 13.89 -10.14 17.84
CA PHE A 166 13.34 -11.49 17.95
C PHE A 166 12.44 -11.85 16.77
N SER A 167 11.58 -10.94 16.30
CA SER A 167 10.75 -11.18 15.12
C SER A 167 11.59 -11.45 13.86
N ALA A 168 12.64 -10.68 13.63
CA ALA A 168 13.56 -10.89 12.51
C ALA A 168 14.32 -12.21 12.62
N LEU A 169 14.80 -12.55 13.82
CA LEU A 169 15.48 -13.81 14.08
C LEU A 169 14.55 -15.00 13.85
N PHE A 170 13.33 -14.99 14.40
CA PHE A 170 12.39 -16.09 14.21
C PHE A 170 12.00 -16.27 12.75
N LEU A 171 11.79 -15.18 12.00
CA LEU A 171 11.50 -15.26 10.57
C LEU A 171 12.70 -15.81 9.76
N ALA A 172 13.93 -15.47 10.16
CA ALA A 172 15.13 -15.95 9.49
C ALA A 172 15.23 -17.49 9.49
N PHE A 173 14.82 -18.12 10.60
CA PHE A 173 14.88 -19.57 10.84
C PHE A 173 13.56 -20.31 10.59
N LEU A 174 12.47 -19.62 10.22
CA LEU A 174 11.16 -20.24 10.05
C LEU A 174 11.14 -21.17 8.83
N PRO A 175 11.01 -22.51 8.97
CA PRO A 175 11.13 -23.45 7.86
C PRO A 175 10.13 -23.22 6.73
N ALA A 176 8.87 -22.90 7.08
CA ALA A 176 7.82 -22.62 6.11
C ALA A 176 8.17 -21.43 5.19
N PHE A 177 8.80 -20.39 5.76
CA PHE A 177 9.24 -19.24 4.98
C PHE A 177 10.53 -19.54 4.20
N MET A 178 11.47 -20.27 4.79
CA MET A 178 12.70 -20.69 4.12
C MET A 178 12.42 -21.53 2.87
N GLN A 179 11.49 -22.48 2.92
CA GLN A 179 11.14 -23.31 1.77
C GLN A 179 10.68 -22.52 0.55
N ARG A 180 10.04 -21.36 0.76
CA ARG A 180 9.54 -20.46 -0.30
C ARG A 180 10.50 -19.32 -0.65
N THR A 181 11.65 -19.25 0.02
CA THR A 181 12.69 -18.22 -0.21
C THR A 181 14.09 -18.81 -0.33
N VAL A 182 14.18 -20.13 -0.51
CA VAL A 182 15.44 -20.83 -0.71
C VAL A 182 15.97 -20.52 -2.11
N VAL A 183 17.28 -20.56 -2.27
CA VAL A 183 17.95 -20.38 -3.56
C VAL A 183 17.34 -21.28 -4.65
N GLY A 184 17.07 -20.69 -5.81
CA GLY A 184 16.43 -21.34 -6.94
C GLY A 184 14.89 -21.45 -6.88
N PHE A 185 14.24 -21.20 -5.73
CA PHE A 185 12.77 -21.12 -5.65
C PHE A 185 12.28 -19.75 -6.16
N PHE A 186 12.45 -19.53 -7.46
CA PHE A 186 12.26 -18.26 -8.14
C PHE A 186 10.78 -18.01 -8.49
N ASP A 187 9.97 -17.79 -7.45
CA ASP A 187 8.51 -17.62 -7.57
C ASP A 187 7.96 -16.43 -6.76
N ASN A 188 6.67 -16.15 -6.91
CA ASN A 188 5.97 -14.97 -6.43
C ASN A 188 6.08 -14.75 -4.92
N GLU A 189 6.12 -15.82 -4.12
CA GLU A 189 6.16 -15.73 -2.66
C GLU A 189 7.40 -14.99 -2.15
N CYS A 190 8.52 -15.07 -2.87
CA CYS A 190 9.79 -14.52 -2.39
C CYS A 190 9.77 -12.98 -2.29
N ILE A 191 9.07 -12.31 -3.20
CA ILE A 191 8.83 -10.87 -3.16
C ILE A 191 7.47 -10.51 -2.56
N GLY A 192 6.50 -11.45 -2.62
CA GLY A 192 5.15 -11.25 -2.11
C GLY A 192 5.11 -11.14 -0.60
N VAL A 193 5.78 -12.04 0.13
CA VAL A 193 5.86 -11.97 1.60
C VAL A 193 6.63 -10.72 2.05
N PHE A 194 7.69 -10.36 1.33
CA PHE A 194 8.40 -9.09 1.54
C PHE A 194 7.43 -7.90 1.48
N ALA A 195 6.62 -7.82 0.43
CA ALA A 195 5.65 -6.75 0.23
C ALA A 195 4.59 -6.73 1.35
N ILE A 196 4.04 -7.88 1.76
CA ILE A 196 3.05 -7.97 2.85
C ILE A 196 3.60 -7.39 4.17
N VAL A 197 4.82 -7.77 4.55
CA VAL A 197 5.47 -7.26 5.77
C VAL A 197 5.75 -5.76 5.64
N LEU A 198 6.15 -5.30 4.45
CA LEU A 198 6.43 -3.90 4.17
C LEU A 198 5.17 -3.02 4.23
N ILE A 199 4.06 -3.47 3.64
CA ILE A 199 2.75 -2.81 3.72
C ILE A 199 2.34 -2.73 5.19
N SER A 200 2.42 -3.83 5.93
CA SER A 200 2.06 -3.88 7.36
C SER A 200 2.87 -2.88 8.18
N TYR A 201 4.19 -2.83 7.97
CA TYR A 201 5.08 -1.87 8.63
C TYR A 201 4.66 -0.41 8.34
N PHE A 202 4.55 -0.05 7.07
CA PHE A 202 4.24 1.31 6.68
C PHE A 202 2.82 1.74 7.10
N PHE A 203 1.85 0.84 6.97
CA PHE A 203 0.46 1.10 7.35
C PHE A 203 0.33 1.33 8.86
N ILE A 204 0.90 0.45 9.68
CA ILE A 204 0.89 0.60 11.15
C ILE A 204 1.65 1.86 11.57
N ARG A 205 2.80 2.15 10.95
CA ARG A 205 3.54 3.38 11.20
C ARG A 205 2.70 4.61 10.88
N SER A 206 1.95 4.57 9.77
CA SER A 206 1.07 5.66 9.35
C SER A 206 -0.08 5.87 10.34
N THR A 207 -0.76 4.80 10.76
CA THR A 207 -1.90 4.91 11.69
C THR A 207 -1.46 5.37 13.08
N LYS A 208 -0.33 4.88 13.59
CA LYS A 208 0.23 5.29 14.90
C LYS A 208 0.72 6.74 14.88
N LYS A 209 1.49 7.13 13.86
CA LYS A 209 2.21 8.43 13.82
C LYS A 209 1.51 9.52 13.01
N GLY A 210 0.46 9.20 12.24
CA GLY A 210 -0.17 10.13 11.30
C GLY A 210 0.74 10.50 10.12
N SER A 211 1.64 9.61 9.72
CA SER A 211 2.69 9.89 8.73
C SER A 211 2.20 9.64 7.30
N MET A 212 1.94 10.72 6.55
CA MET A 212 1.50 10.62 5.15
C MET A 212 2.51 9.89 4.26
N HIS A 213 3.81 10.09 4.47
CA HIS A 213 4.85 9.36 3.73
C HIS A 213 4.78 7.85 4.00
N SER A 214 4.38 7.44 5.20
CA SER A 214 4.18 6.04 5.53
C SER A 214 2.91 5.49 4.86
N ALA A 215 1.82 6.27 4.77
CA ALA A 215 0.64 5.86 4.00
C ALA A 215 0.97 5.67 2.51
N VAL A 216 1.73 6.60 1.91
CA VAL A 216 2.19 6.49 0.52
C VAL A 216 3.09 5.27 0.35
N GLY A 217 4.03 5.05 1.27
CA GLY A 217 4.89 3.86 1.27
C GLY A 217 4.09 2.55 1.35
N ALA A 218 3.02 2.51 2.15
CA ALA A 218 2.10 1.38 2.21
C ALA A 218 1.35 1.18 0.89
N GLY A 219 0.84 2.25 0.28
CA GLY A 219 0.13 2.19 -1.00
C GLY A 219 1.03 1.73 -2.16
N LEU A 220 2.26 2.23 -2.25
CA LEU A 220 3.25 1.77 -3.24
C LEU A 220 3.61 0.29 -3.03
N SER A 221 3.77 -0.12 -1.78
CA SER A 221 4.04 -1.53 -1.45
C SER A 221 2.84 -2.43 -1.78
N LEU A 222 1.61 -1.93 -1.62
CA LEU A 222 0.38 -2.62 -1.99
C LEU A 222 0.24 -2.77 -3.51
N ALA A 223 0.55 -1.71 -4.27
CA ALA A 223 0.62 -1.79 -5.73
C ALA A 223 1.66 -2.81 -6.19
N TYR A 224 2.84 -2.83 -5.55
CA TYR A 224 3.87 -3.84 -5.82
C TYR A 224 3.34 -5.25 -5.56
N LEU A 225 2.66 -5.50 -4.43
CA LEU A 225 2.06 -6.81 -4.14
C LEU A 225 0.99 -7.21 -5.16
N LEU A 226 0.07 -6.30 -5.51
CA LEU A 226 -0.96 -6.50 -6.54
C LEU A 226 -0.36 -6.88 -7.90
N GLY A 227 0.82 -6.35 -8.21
CA GLY A 227 1.57 -6.71 -9.42
C GLY A 227 2.43 -7.95 -9.33
N SER A 228 2.61 -8.49 -8.13
CA SER A 228 3.59 -9.55 -7.86
C SER A 228 2.95 -10.88 -7.48
N TRP A 229 1.80 -10.88 -6.81
CA TRP A 229 1.24 -12.11 -6.25
C TRP A 229 -0.26 -12.04 -5.99
N GLY A 230 -0.98 -13.11 -6.28
CA GLY A 230 -2.43 -13.22 -6.04
C GLY A 230 -2.85 -13.16 -4.57
N ALA A 231 -1.92 -13.37 -3.62
CA ALA A 231 -2.20 -13.14 -2.20
C ALA A 231 -2.40 -11.65 -1.85
N ALA A 232 -2.35 -10.74 -2.84
CA ALA A 232 -2.79 -9.37 -2.68
C ALA A 232 -4.24 -9.25 -2.16
N ASP A 233 -5.13 -10.17 -2.57
CA ASP A 233 -6.51 -10.23 -2.09
C ASP A 233 -6.60 -10.43 -0.57
N PHE A 234 -5.71 -11.28 -0.02
CA PHE A 234 -5.59 -11.45 1.42
C PHE A 234 -5.22 -10.12 2.09
N MET A 235 -4.27 -9.37 1.53
CA MET A 235 -3.85 -8.10 2.13
C MET A 235 -4.94 -7.02 2.04
N LEU A 236 -5.65 -6.93 0.91
CA LEU A 236 -6.80 -6.05 0.74
C LEU A 236 -7.89 -6.36 1.77
N GLY A 237 -8.24 -7.64 1.92
CA GLY A 237 -9.21 -8.11 2.90
C GLY A 237 -8.76 -7.84 4.34
N LEU A 238 -7.48 -8.06 4.66
CA LEU A 238 -6.93 -7.81 6.00
C LEU A 238 -6.98 -6.32 6.37
N LEU A 239 -6.64 -5.43 5.43
CA LEU A 239 -6.78 -3.99 5.64
C LEU A 239 -8.24 -3.61 5.86
N ALA A 240 -9.16 -4.11 5.02
CA ALA A 240 -10.59 -3.88 5.16
C ALA A 240 -11.11 -4.30 6.54
N LEU A 241 -10.73 -5.52 6.95
CA LEU A 241 -11.11 -6.08 8.24
C LEU A 241 -10.57 -5.22 9.38
N TYR A 242 -9.31 -4.78 9.31
CA TYR A 242 -8.73 -3.87 10.29
C TYR A 242 -9.50 -2.54 10.37
N GLY A 243 -9.78 -1.90 9.24
CA GLY A 243 -10.54 -0.64 9.18
C GLY A 243 -11.94 -0.79 9.78
N PHE A 244 -12.64 -1.87 9.44
CA PHE A 244 -13.96 -2.19 9.97
C PHE A 244 -13.93 -2.43 11.48
N PHE A 245 -13.02 -3.27 11.98
CA PHE A 245 -12.91 -3.54 13.42
C PHE A 245 -12.54 -2.30 14.22
N MET A 246 -11.67 -1.44 13.70
CA MET A 246 -11.32 -0.18 14.37
C MET A 246 -12.53 0.76 14.45
N LEU A 247 -13.40 0.78 13.43
CA LEU A 247 -14.66 1.52 13.49
C LEU A 247 -15.65 0.89 14.46
N ALA A 248 -15.91 -0.41 14.34
CA ALA A 248 -16.88 -1.15 15.13
C ALA A 248 -16.53 -1.19 16.63
N SER A 249 -15.24 -1.22 16.97
CA SER A 249 -14.76 -1.14 18.37
C SER A 249 -14.74 0.28 18.94
N GLY A 250 -15.24 1.28 18.21
CA GLY A 250 -15.24 2.68 18.64
C GLY A 250 -13.86 3.34 18.66
N ARG A 251 -12.85 2.71 18.04
CA ARG A 251 -11.45 3.20 17.98
C ARG A 251 -11.15 3.98 16.71
N TYR A 252 -12.18 4.58 16.12
CA TYR A 252 -12.02 5.43 14.95
C TYR A 252 -11.07 6.61 15.22
N SER A 253 -10.27 6.97 14.22
CA SER A 253 -9.46 8.19 14.25
C SER A 253 -9.26 8.75 12.85
N ARG A 254 -9.05 10.08 12.74
CA ARG A 254 -8.68 10.71 11.46
C ARG A 254 -7.41 10.13 10.85
N ARG A 255 -6.47 9.68 11.69
CA ARG A 255 -5.23 9.01 11.25
C ARG A 255 -5.52 7.68 10.57
N LEU A 256 -6.49 6.93 11.09
CA LEU A 256 -6.96 5.69 10.45
C LEU A 256 -7.56 6.01 9.07
N LEU A 257 -8.51 6.94 9.00
CA LEU A 257 -9.16 7.32 7.73
C LEU A 257 -8.13 7.73 6.67
N THR A 258 -7.25 8.67 7.00
CA THR A 258 -6.24 9.20 6.07
C THR A 258 -5.25 8.12 5.64
N SER A 259 -4.74 7.30 6.56
CA SER A 259 -3.83 6.20 6.22
C SER A 259 -4.50 5.16 5.33
N TYR A 260 -5.75 4.81 5.64
CA TYR A 260 -6.54 3.83 4.91
C TYR A 260 -6.85 4.27 3.48
N LEU A 261 -7.39 5.48 3.32
CA LEU A 261 -7.74 6.02 2.00
C LEU A 261 -6.50 6.17 1.12
N ILE A 262 -5.39 6.73 1.63
CA ILE A 262 -4.17 6.91 0.82
C ILE A 262 -3.59 5.54 0.41
N THR A 263 -3.51 4.59 1.36
CA THR A 263 -2.96 3.25 1.08
C THR A 263 -3.76 2.54 -0.01
N LEU A 264 -5.09 2.50 0.12
CA LEU A 264 -5.95 1.78 -0.82
C LEU A 264 -6.09 2.49 -2.16
N SER A 265 -6.33 3.80 -2.17
CA SER A 265 -6.50 4.54 -3.42
C SER A 265 -5.24 4.44 -4.29
N LEU A 266 -4.06 4.65 -3.70
CA LEU A 266 -2.80 4.54 -4.42
C LEU A 266 -2.51 3.09 -4.82
N GLY A 267 -2.70 2.14 -3.91
CA GLY A 267 -2.42 0.73 -4.16
C GLY A 267 -3.30 0.12 -5.24
N ILE A 268 -4.63 0.31 -5.16
CA ILE A 268 -5.60 -0.19 -6.13
C ILE A 268 -5.41 0.51 -7.48
N PHE A 269 -5.21 1.84 -7.49
CA PHE A 269 -5.01 2.58 -8.74
C PHE A 269 -3.78 2.07 -9.50
N LEU A 270 -2.60 2.04 -8.86
CA LEU A 270 -1.38 1.59 -9.52
C LEU A 270 -1.39 0.08 -9.81
N GLY A 271 -1.99 -0.72 -8.92
CA GLY A 271 -2.15 -2.16 -9.14
C GLY A 271 -3.09 -2.51 -10.29
N GLY A 272 -4.12 -1.69 -10.54
CA GLY A 272 -5.06 -1.83 -11.64
C GLY A 272 -4.49 -1.40 -13.01
N LEU A 273 -3.41 -0.62 -13.04
CA LEU A 273 -2.69 -0.29 -14.28
C LEU A 273 -1.96 -1.51 -14.88
N ILE A 274 -1.83 -2.60 -14.12
CA ILE A 274 -1.18 -3.82 -14.59
C ILE A 274 -2.17 -4.58 -15.48
N PRO A 275 -1.81 -4.92 -16.74
CA PRO A 275 -2.76 -5.46 -17.71
C PRO A 275 -3.52 -6.69 -17.22
N ARG A 276 -2.85 -7.58 -16.48
CA ARG A 276 -3.48 -8.75 -15.86
C ARG A 276 -4.62 -8.41 -14.89
N ASN A 277 -4.43 -7.36 -14.08
CA ASN A 277 -5.39 -6.99 -13.05
C ASN A 277 -6.53 -6.18 -13.68
N GLY A 278 -6.16 -5.19 -14.50
CA GLY A 278 -7.09 -4.27 -15.14
C GLY A 278 -8.01 -3.54 -14.17
N PHE A 279 -8.99 -2.83 -14.73
CA PHE A 279 -10.14 -2.30 -13.98
C PHE A 279 -11.44 -3.00 -14.39
N ASP A 280 -11.34 -4.14 -15.07
CA ASP A 280 -12.47 -4.75 -15.78
C ASP A 280 -13.42 -5.48 -14.82
N ASN A 281 -12.96 -5.84 -13.62
CA ASN A 281 -13.80 -6.50 -12.59
C ASN A 281 -13.82 -5.75 -11.25
N PRO A 282 -14.32 -4.50 -11.21
CA PRO A 282 -14.38 -3.71 -9.98
C PRO A 282 -15.44 -4.23 -9.00
N THR A 283 -16.31 -5.14 -9.46
CA THR A 283 -17.41 -5.72 -8.69
C THR A 283 -17.01 -6.95 -7.88
N SER A 284 -15.76 -7.41 -8.00
CA SER A 284 -15.24 -8.50 -7.16
C SER A 284 -15.28 -8.11 -5.68
N PHE A 285 -15.66 -9.07 -4.82
CA PHE A 285 -15.71 -8.83 -3.38
C PHE A 285 -14.35 -8.41 -2.80
N SER A 286 -13.25 -8.95 -3.34
CA SER A 286 -11.88 -8.58 -2.98
C SER A 286 -11.59 -7.08 -3.14
N MET A 287 -12.20 -6.41 -4.13
CA MET A 287 -12.08 -4.97 -4.35
C MET A 287 -13.17 -4.17 -3.63
N LEU A 288 -14.42 -4.66 -3.63
CA LEU A 288 -15.54 -3.94 -3.02
C LEU A 288 -15.43 -3.84 -1.49
N ALA A 289 -14.95 -4.88 -0.81
CA ALA A 289 -14.82 -4.87 0.64
C ALA A 289 -13.91 -3.75 1.16
N PRO A 290 -12.65 -3.59 0.69
CA PRO A 290 -11.79 -2.51 1.15
C PRO A 290 -12.32 -1.12 0.77
N ILE A 291 -12.93 -0.96 -0.42
CA ILE A 291 -13.56 0.29 -0.86
C ILE A 291 -14.76 0.65 0.03
N GLY A 292 -15.64 -0.31 0.29
CA GLY A 292 -16.83 -0.15 1.13
C GLY A 292 -16.47 0.26 2.56
N VAL A 293 -15.46 -0.37 3.17
CA VAL A 293 -14.94 0.06 4.48
C VAL A 293 -14.36 1.48 4.43
N GLY A 294 -13.69 1.86 3.34
CA GLY A 294 -13.22 3.22 3.13
C GLY A 294 -14.36 4.23 3.10
N ALA A 295 -15.45 3.90 2.40
CA ALA A 295 -16.67 4.71 2.35
C ALA A 295 -17.35 4.79 3.72
N LEU A 296 -17.41 3.70 4.50
CA LEU A 296 -17.94 3.70 5.86
C LEU A 296 -17.14 4.61 6.79
N LEU A 297 -15.80 4.53 6.75
CA LEU A 297 -14.93 5.39 7.55
C LEU A 297 -15.11 6.87 7.17
N ALA A 298 -15.20 7.17 5.87
CA ALA A 298 -15.42 8.53 5.39
C ALA A 298 -16.81 9.05 5.78
N GLY A 299 -17.85 8.24 5.64
CA GLY A 299 -19.21 8.55 6.05
C GLY A 299 -19.32 8.80 7.55
N TYR A 300 -18.61 7.99 8.36
CA TYR A 300 -18.55 8.20 9.81
C TYR A 300 -17.86 9.52 10.19
N GLU A 301 -16.76 9.90 9.51
CA GLU A 301 -16.13 11.21 9.71
C GLU A 301 -17.07 12.37 9.35
N VAL A 302 -17.80 12.25 8.24
CA VAL A 302 -18.80 13.24 7.82
C VAL A 302 -19.91 13.34 8.86
N TRP A 303 -20.43 12.20 9.34
CA TRP A 303 -21.45 12.14 10.39
C TRP A 303 -20.97 12.83 11.67
N GLN A 304 -19.75 12.58 12.13
CA GLN A 304 -19.18 13.25 13.29
C GLN A 304 -19.09 14.77 13.11
N ARG A 305 -18.70 15.24 11.91
CA ARG A 305 -18.64 16.68 11.63
C ARG A 305 -20.01 17.32 11.57
N ILE A 306 -20.96 16.69 10.87
CA ILE A 306 -22.34 17.18 10.81
C ILE A 306 -22.98 17.15 12.19
N GLY A 307 -22.68 16.17 13.05
CA GLY A 307 -23.16 16.11 14.43
C GLY A 307 -22.79 17.35 15.24
N VAL A 308 -21.54 17.83 15.11
CA VAL A 308 -21.10 19.09 15.75
C VAL A 308 -21.90 20.28 15.22
N TYR A 309 -22.11 20.36 13.90
CA TYR A 309 -22.98 21.40 13.32
C TYR A 309 -24.44 21.21 13.71
N ARG A 310 -24.92 19.98 13.93
CA ARG A 310 -26.29 19.65 14.30
C ARG A 310 -26.56 20.02 15.74
N GLU A 311 -25.64 19.80 16.66
CA GLU A 311 -25.76 20.27 18.04
C GLU A 311 -25.69 21.80 18.11
N ALA A 312 -24.76 22.42 17.37
CA ALA A 312 -24.69 23.87 17.25
C ALA A 312 -25.98 24.45 16.64
N THR A 313 -26.45 23.90 15.52
CA THR A 313 -27.67 24.34 14.84
C THR A 313 -28.90 24.02 15.68
N ALA A 314 -29.03 22.83 16.27
CA ALA A 314 -30.16 22.45 17.13
C ALA A 314 -30.21 23.30 18.40
N SER A 315 -29.09 23.72 18.98
CA SER A 315 -29.09 24.65 20.11
C SER A 315 -29.63 26.04 19.72
N VAL A 316 -29.33 26.51 18.50
CA VAL A 316 -29.84 27.77 17.92
C VAL A 316 -31.30 27.64 17.48
N LEU A 317 -31.70 26.48 16.95
CA LEU A 317 -33.04 26.22 16.44
C LEU A 317 -34.02 25.78 17.53
N ALA A 318 -33.56 25.22 18.65
CA ALA A 318 -34.39 24.69 19.73
C ALA A 318 -35.44 25.69 20.27
N PRO A 319 -35.13 26.99 20.47
CA PRO A 319 -36.13 27.98 20.87
C PRO A 319 -37.22 28.20 19.82
N HIS A 320 -36.89 28.01 18.53
CA HIS A 320 -37.77 28.27 17.40
C HIS A 320 -38.48 27.01 16.87
N MET A 321 -38.22 25.85 17.45
CA MET A 321 -38.68 24.57 16.90
C MET A 321 -40.13 24.27 17.15
N LYS A 322 -40.67 24.70 18.30
CA LYS A 322 -42.11 24.65 18.56
C LYS A 322 -42.91 25.50 17.56
N PRO A 323 -42.60 26.80 17.33
CA PRO A 323 -43.35 27.60 16.37
C PRO A 323 -43.18 27.15 14.91
N ILE A 324 -41.99 26.66 14.51
CA ILE A 324 -41.77 26.12 13.16
C ILE A 324 -42.57 24.82 12.93
N LEU A 325 -42.55 23.88 13.89
CA LEU A 325 -43.35 22.66 13.81
C LEU A 325 -44.84 22.95 13.83
N LEU A 326 -45.30 23.91 14.65
CA LEU A 326 -46.70 24.33 14.68
C LEU A 326 -47.11 24.95 13.33
N GLY A 327 -46.25 25.79 12.74
CA GLY A 327 -46.48 26.44 11.44
C GLY A 327 -46.47 25.47 10.25
N LEU A 328 -45.79 24.33 10.34
CA LEU A 328 -45.79 23.29 9.31
C LEU A 328 -46.90 22.25 9.50
N LEU A 329 -47.19 21.86 10.75
CA LEU A 329 -48.20 20.85 11.08
C LEU A 329 -49.63 21.40 11.01
N ALA A 330 -49.87 22.65 11.42
CA ALA A 330 -51.23 23.21 11.41
C ALA A 330 -51.86 23.29 10.00
N PRO A 331 -51.14 23.72 8.93
CA PRO A 331 -51.67 23.68 7.57
C PRO A 331 -51.90 22.24 7.06
N ALA A 332 -51.02 21.31 7.41
CA ALA A 332 -51.15 19.90 7.01
C ALA A 332 -52.36 19.23 7.69
N VAL A 333 -52.57 19.49 8.98
CA VAL A 333 -53.75 19.03 9.72
C VAL A 333 -55.02 19.72 9.20
N GLY A 334 -54.96 21.01 8.88
CA GLY A 334 -56.08 21.75 8.28
C GLY A 334 -56.46 21.20 6.90
N ALA A 335 -55.48 20.90 6.04
CA ALA A 335 -55.71 20.27 4.75
C ALA A 335 -56.29 18.87 4.90
N ALA A 336 -55.74 18.04 5.79
CA ALA A 336 -56.26 16.70 6.07
C ALA A 336 -57.70 16.74 6.60
N ALA A 337 -58.01 17.65 7.53
CA ALA A 337 -59.35 17.85 8.04
C ALA A 337 -60.32 18.33 6.94
N TYR A 338 -59.88 19.21 6.05
CA TYR A 338 -60.66 19.66 4.90
C TYR A 338 -60.95 18.51 3.93
N PHE A 339 -59.96 17.68 3.60
CA PHE A 339 -60.17 16.51 2.74
C PHE A 339 -61.09 15.46 3.36
N ILE A 340 -61.03 15.27 4.67
CA ILE A 340 -61.97 14.40 5.39
C ILE A 340 -63.38 14.99 5.36
N PHE A 341 -63.53 16.30 5.61
CA PHE A 341 -64.82 16.98 5.56
C PHE A 341 -65.43 16.94 4.15
N ALA A 342 -64.66 17.30 3.13
CA ALA A 342 -65.09 17.28 1.73
C ALA A 342 -65.38 15.86 1.21
N GLY A 343 -64.76 14.83 1.80
CA GLY A 343 -65.02 13.43 1.47
C GLY A 343 -66.26 12.83 2.14
N ILE A 344 -66.87 13.52 3.12
CA ILE A 344 -68.10 13.09 3.80
C ILE A 344 -69.35 13.72 3.15
N GLU A 345 -69.20 14.84 2.44
CA GLU A 345 -70.27 15.42 1.63
C GLU A 345 -70.42 14.66 0.30
N ASP A 346 -71.18 13.55 0.32
CA ASP A 346 -71.72 12.97 -0.91
C ASP A 346 -72.72 13.98 -1.52
N LEU A 347 -72.22 14.79 -2.46
CA LEU A 347 -73.04 15.67 -3.29
C LEU A 347 -73.93 14.79 -4.20
N THR A 348 -75.09 14.41 -3.68
CA THR A 348 -76.16 13.78 -4.45
C THR A 348 -76.77 14.82 -5.38
N ILE A 349 -76.19 14.95 -6.58
CA ILE A 349 -76.81 15.70 -7.68
C ILE A 349 -78.03 14.90 -8.13
N SER A 350 -79.20 15.25 -7.60
CA SER A 350 -80.46 14.76 -8.16
C SER A 350 -80.72 15.51 -9.47
N PRO A 351 -80.88 14.83 -10.62
CA PRO A 351 -81.30 15.51 -11.83
C PRO A 351 -82.73 15.98 -11.62
N PHE A 352 -82.93 17.29 -11.73
CA PHE A 352 -84.23 17.93 -11.70
C PHE A 352 -85.11 17.29 -12.79
N LYS A 353 -86.16 16.56 -12.41
CA LYS A 353 -87.17 16.10 -13.37
C LYS A 353 -87.79 17.34 -14.01
N ALA A 354 -87.70 17.44 -15.33
CA ALA A 354 -88.54 18.36 -16.07
C ALA A 354 -90.01 17.99 -15.80
N ASN A 355 -90.74 18.98 -15.29
CA ASN A 355 -92.15 19.01 -14.88
C ASN A 355 -93.11 18.67 -16.05
N PRO A 356 -94.41 18.37 -15.82
CA PRO A 356 -95.05 17.49 -14.85
C PRO A 356 -95.42 16.09 -15.41
#